data_AF-A0A7Y2L5P3-F1
#
_entry.id   AF-A0A7Y2L5P3-F1
#
_cell.length_a   1.000
_cell.length_b   1.000
_cell.length_c   1.000
_cell.angle_alpha   90.00
_cell.angle_beta   90.00
_cell.angle_gamma   90.00
#
_symmetry.space_group_name_H-M   'P 1'
#
loop_
_entity.id
_entity.type
_entity.pdbx_description
1 polymer ?
#
loop_
_entity_poly.entity_id
_entity_poly.type
_entity_poly.pdbx_seq_one_letter_code
_entity_poly.pdbx_strand_id
1 'polypeptide(L)'
;NVFSVVGVTRALFPALRRNNGLVVNIGSVSGVLVTPFAGAYCASKAAVHALSDALRMELAPFGIRVLEVQPGAIDTSFASNACAEAEVLIAQDSPWWPMREGIRARARASQDKPTPVAALAEAVFKATQKTRPPALLRYGNGSRALPLLAALLPGCLLQKVLMKRFGLNTGN
;
A
#
# COMPACT_ATOMS: atom_id res chain seq x y z
N ASN A 1 -0.50 -9.26 -6.87
CA ASN A 1 -1.18 -8.18 -6.11
C ASN A 1 -2.65 -8.06 -6.45
N VAL A 2 -3.01 -7.74 -7.71
CA VAL A 2 -4.40 -7.38 -8.07
C VAL A 2 -5.28 -8.62 -8.29
N PHE A 3 -4.99 -9.42 -9.33
CA PHE A 3 -5.84 -10.53 -9.75
C PHE A 3 -6.00 -11.63 -8.69
N SER A 4 -4.97 -11.85 -7.86
CA SER A 4 -5.00 -12.84 -6.79
C SER A 4 -6.10 -12.56 -5.76
N VAL A 5 -6.38 -11.29 -5.45
CA VAL A 5 -7.44 -10.90 -4.50
C VAL A 5 -8.81 -11.33 -5.03
N VAL A 6 -9.08 -11.06 -6.32
CA VAL A 6 -10.32 -11.49 -6.98
C VAL A 6 -10.40 -13.01 -7.07
N GLY A 7 -9.31 -13.66 -7.48
CA GLY A 7 -9.23 -15.12 -7.63
C GLY A 7 -9.53 -15.87 -6.34
N VAL A 8 -8.88 -15.48 -5.23
CA VAL A 8 -9.09 -16.12 -3.91
C VAL A 8 -10.51 -15.84 -3.40
N THR A 9 -11.00 -14.60 -3.53
CA THR A 9 -12.36 -14.26 -3.12
C THR A 9 -13.40 -15.06 -3.90
N ARG A 10 -13.24 -15.20 -5.22
CA ARG A 10 -14.11 -16.00 -6.07
C ARG A 10 -14.07 -17.48 -5.68
N ALA A 11 -12.89 -18.04 -5.47
CA ALA A 11 -12.72 -19.44 -5.09
C ALA A 11 -13.39 -19.77 -3.74
N LEU A 12 -13.34 -18.83 -2.79
CA LEU A 12 -13.91 -18.99 -1.45
C LEU A 12 -15.37 -18.50 -1.34
N PHE A 13 -15.94 -17.96 -2.42
CA PHE A 13 -17.29 -17.36 -2.40
C PHE A 13 -18.37 -18.25 -1.78
N PRO A 14 -18.47 -19.57 -2.09
CA PRO A 14 -19.48 -20.43 -1.46
C PRO A 14 -19.32 -20.50 0.07
N ALA A 15 -18.09 -20.57 0.58
CA ALA A 15 -17.82 -20.64 2.01
C ALA A 15 -18.06 -19.28 2.69
N LEU A 16 -17.64 -18.19 2.04
CA LEU A 16 -17.87 -16.82 2.52
C LEU A 16 -19.38 -16.54 2.65
N ARG A 17 -20.17 -16.91 1.63
CA ARG A 17 -21.62 -16.71 1.63
C ARG A 17 -22.32 -17.51 2.71
N ARG A 18 -21.95 -18.78 2.92
CA ARG A 18 -22.56 -19.63 3.96
C ARG A 18 -22.32 -19.12 5.39
N ASN A 19 -21.24 -18.38 5.61
CA ASN A 19 -20.78 -18.02 6.95
C ASN A 19 -20.80 -16.50 7.23
N ASN A 20 -21.41 -15.67 6.38
CA ASN A 20 -21.35 -14.20 6.48
C ASN A 20 -19.89 -13.71 6.63
N GLY A 21 -19.02 -14.27 5.80
CA GLY A 21 -17.57 -14.18 5.91
C GLY A 21 -17.03 -12.74 5.80
N LEU A 22 -15.76 -12.59 6.18
CA LEU A 22 -15.02 -11.34 6.07
C LEU A 22 -13.81 -11.56 5.15
N VAL A 23 -13.73 -10.80 4.07
CA VAL A 23 -12.54 -10.72 3.21
C VAL A 23 -11.65 -9.60 3.74
N VAL A 24 -10.38 -9.90 4.00
CA VAL A 24 -9.39 -8.92 4.48
C VAL A 24 -8.33 -8.71 3.40
N ASN A 25 -8.33 -7.54 2.78
CA ASN A 25 -7.38 -7.19 1.71
C ASN A 25 -6.26 -6.30 2.25
N ILE A 26 -5.01 -6.71 2.05
CA ILE A 26 -3.83 -5.92 2.43
C ILE A 26 -3.44 -4.97 1.28
N GLY A 27 -3.88 -3.72 1.40
CA GLY A 27 -3.47 -2.58 0.58
C GLY A 27 -2.11 -2.01 0.99
N SER A 28 -1.97 -0.68 0.87
CA SER A 28 -0.81 0.11 1.30
C SER A 28 -1.15 1.59 1.20
N VAL A 29 -0.58 2.46 2.03
CA VAL A 29 -0.68 3.91 1.79
C VAL A 29 -0.03 4.37 0.50
N SER A 30 0.86 3.57 -0.09
CA SER A 30 1.44 3.85 -1.42
C SER A 30 0.41 3.72 -2.56
N GLY A 31 -0.76 3.12 -2.31
CA GLY A 31 -1.89 3.16 -3.25
C GLY A 31 -2.66 4.49 -3.21
N VAL A 32 -2.46 5.31 -2.16
CA VAL A 32 -3.09 6.64 -2.02
C VAL A 32 -2.09 7.75 -2.36
N LEU A 33 -0.92 7.76 -1.70
CA LEU A 33 0.16 8.70 -1.99
C LEU A 33 1.20 7.99 -2.86
N VAL A 34 1.13 8.26 -4.16
CA VAL A 34 2.07 7.72 -5.15
C VAL A 34 3.43 8.40 -4.99
N THR A 35 4.48 7.60 -5.13
CA THR A 35 5.87 8.05 -5.03
C THR A 35 6.66 7.64 -6.28
N PRO A 36 7.64 8.45 -6.71
CA PRO A 36 8.57 8.07 -7.77
C PRO A 36 9.26 6.73 -7.47
N PHE A 37 9.75 6.06 -8.52
CA PHE A 37 10.50 4.78 -8.44
C PHE A 37 9.72 3.58 -7.88
N ALA A 38 8.42 3.74 -7.58
CA ALA A 38 7.55 2.66 -7.12
C ALA A 38 6.23 2.60 -7.89
N GLY A 39 6.20 3.08 -9.14
CA GLY A 39 4.98 3.26 -9.93
C GLY A 39 4.14 1.99 -10.07
N ALA A 40 4.76 0.88 -10.49
CA ALA A 40 4.07 -0.41 -10.63
C ALA A 40 3.49 -0.91 -9.29
N TYR A 41 4.24 -0.77 -8.20
CA TYR A 41 3.76 -1.12 -6.85
C TYR A 41 2.57 -0.23 -6.43
N CYS A 42 2.70 1.09 -6.57
CA CYS A 42 1.65 2.04 -6.24
C CYS A 42 0.37 1.77 -7.04
N ALA A 43 0.48 1.57 -8.35
CA ALA A 43 -0.64 1.21 -9.23
C ALA A 43 -1.32 -0.08 -8.79
N SER A 44 -0.53 -1.12 -8.48
CA SER A 44 -1.08 -2.39 -8.01
C SER A 44 -1.84 -2.27 -6.69
N LYS A 45 -1.41 -1.38 -5.79
CA LYS A 45 -2.06 -1.14 -4.49
C LYS A 45 -3.29 -0.25 -4.62
N ALA A 46 -3.26 0.77 -5.49
CA ALA A 46 -4.44 1.55 -5.84
C ALA A 46 -5.54 0.68 -6.47
N ALA A 47 -5.17 -0.27 -7.34
CA ALA A 47 -6.12 -1.24 -7.90
C ALA A 47 -6.74 -2.13 -6.82
N VAL A 48 -5.97 -2.56 -5.81
CA VAL A 48 -6.51 -3.30 -4.66
C VAL A 48 -7.50 -2.46 -3.84
N HIS A 49 -7.26 -1.16 -3.71
CA HIS A 49 -8.18 -0.23 -3.03
C HIS A 49 -9.51 -0.16 -3.76
N ALA A 50 -9.47 0.17 -5.05
CA ALA A 50 -10.67 0.24 -5.90
C ALA A 50 -11.44 -1.10 -5.92
N LEU A 51 -10.73 -2.23 -6.03
CA LEU A 51 -11.34 -3.56 -5.95
C LEU A 51 -11.98 -3.82 -4.59
N SER A 52 -11.35 -3.40 -3.49
CA SER A 52 -11.92 -3.60 -2.15
C SER A 52 -13.21 -2.79 -1.96
N ASP A 53 -13.29 -1.60 -2.55
CA ASP A 53 -14.51 -0.80 -2.57
C ASP A 53 -15.61 -1.42 -3.41
N ALA A 54 -15.28 -1.88 -4.62
CA ALA A 54 -16.24 -2.60 -5.48
C ALA A 54 -16.76 -3.88 -4.81
N LEU A 55 -15.85 -4.75 -4.33
CA LEU A 55 -16.22 -6.00 -3.65
C LEU A 55 -17.09 -5.75 -2.42
N ARG A 56 -16.89 -4.65 -1.69
CA ARG A 56 -17.74 -4.33 -0.54
C ARG A 56 -19.19 -4.09 -0.95
N MET A 57 -19.43 -3.45 -2.08
CA MET A 57 -20.77 -3.21 -2.60
C MET A 57 -21.35 -4.47 -3.25
N GLU A 58 -20.57 -5.17 -4.07
CA GLU A 58 -21.00 -6.36 -4.81
C GLU A 58 -21.29 -7.56 -3.89
N LEU A 59 -20.56 -7.69 -2.79
CA LEU A 59 -20.68 -8.82 -1.87
C LEU A 59 -21.68 -8.59 -0.73
N ALA A 60 -22.10 -7.33 -0.50
CA ALA A 60 -23.03 -6.97 0.57
C ALA A 60 -24.38 -7.70 0.52
N PRO A 61 -25.04 -7.90 -0.65
CA PRO A 61 -26.29 -8.66 -0.73
C PRO A 61 -26.16 -10.13 -0.28
N PHE A 62 -24.93 -10.65 -0.24
CA PHE A 62 -24.64 -12.03 0.18
C PHE A 62 -24.20 -12.13 1.64
N GLY A 63 -24.28 -11.05 2.42
CA GLY A 63 -23.85 -11.01 3.83
C GLY A 63 -22.33 -11.05 4.02
N ILE A 64 -21.55 -10.93 2.95
CA ILE A 64 -20.08 -10.97 2.99
C ILE A 64 -19.56 -9.54 3.16
N ARG A 65 -18.62 -9.37 4.09
CA ARG A 65 -18.01 -8.08 4.42
C ARG A 65 -16.60 -7.99 3.85
N VAL A 66 -16.13 -6.77 3.61
CA VAL A 66 -14.77 -6.50 3.12
C VAL A 66 -14.10 -5.45 4.01
N LEU A 67 -12.97 -5.83 4.61
CA LEU A 67 -12.05 -4.97 5.33
C LEU A 67 -10.81 -4.74 4.48
N GLU A 68 -10.51 -3.49 4.19
CA GLU A 68 -9.25 -3.09 3.58
C GLU A 68 -8.27 -2.64 4.68
N VAL A 69 -7.02 -3.09 4.61
CA VAL A 69 -5.94 -2.64 5.49
C VAL A 69 -4.97 -1.81 4.66
N GLN A 70 -4.65 -0.60 5.09
CA GLN A 70 -3.65 0.28 4.48
C GLN A 70 -2.47 0.48 5.45
N PRO A 71 -1.46 -0.41 5.42
CA PRO A 71 -0.27 -0.22 6.22
C PRO A 71 0.54 0.99 5.79
N GLY A 72 1.18 1.64 6.76
CA GLY A 72 2.27 2.60 6.59
C GLY A 72 3.64 1.90 6.50
N ALA A 73 4.66 2.48 7.13
CA ALA A 73 5.95 1.80 7.30
C ALA A 73 5.83 0.69 8.36
N ILE A 74 6.11 -0.55 7.97
CA ILE A 74 6.05 -1.76 8.80
C ILE A 74 7.37 -2.51 8.69
N ASP A 75 7.86 -3.01 9.83
CA ASP A 75 9.12 -3.73 9.91
C ASP A 75 8.97 -5.15 9.36
N THR A 76 9.39 -5.34 8.11
CA THR A 76 9.30 -6.60 7.37
C THR A 76 10.44 -6.72 6.37
N SER A 77 10.70 -7.93 5.89
CA SER A 77 11.65 -8.20 4.80
C SER A 77 11.28 -7.53 3.46
N PHE A 78 10.10 -6.91 3.35
CA PHE A 78 9.75 -6.13 2.15
C PHE A 78 10.74 -4.99 1.91
N ALA A 79 11.15 -4.29 2.96
CA ALA A 79 12.07 -3.17 2.84
C ALA A 79 13.49 -3.62 2.46
N SER A 80 13.95 -4.74 3.00
CA SER A 80 15.26 -5.32 2.64
C SER A 80 15.26 -5.80 1.18
N ASN A 81 14.19 -6.48 0.75
CA ASN A 81 14.07 -6.96 -0.63
C ASN A 81 14.03 -5.80 -1.63
N ALA A 82 13.26 -4.75 -1.34
CA ALA A 82 13.21 -3.55 -2.18
C ALA A 82 14.59 -2.87 -2.31
N CYS A 83 15.37 -2.83 -1.24
CA CYS A 83 16.74 -2.29 -1.29
C CYS A 83 17.67 -3.17 -2.11
N ALA A 84 17.62 -4.50 -1.91
CA ALA A 84 18.44 -5.44 -2.66
C ALA A 84 18.12 -5.39 -4.17
N GLU A 85 16.84 -5.37 -4.54
CA GLU A 85 16.39 -5.25 -5.92
C GLU A 85 16.84 -3.92 -6.55
N ALA A 86 16.77 -2.81 -5.81
CA ALA A 86 17.27 -1.52 -6.29
C ALA A 86 18.77 -1.57 -6.59
N GLU A 87 19.60 -2.17 -5.74
CA GLU A 87 21.05 -2.28 -5.99
C GLU A 87 21.38 -3.13 -7.22
N VAL A 88 20.57 -4.15 -7.53
CA VAL A 88 20.76 -4.97 -8.74
C VAL A 88 20.39 -4.20 -10.01
N LEU A 89 19.35 -3.37 -9.96
CA LEU A 89 18.80 -2.69 -11.15
C LEU A 89 19.46 -1.35 -11.46
N ILE A 90 20.12 -0.71 -10.49
CA ILE A 90 20.81 0.57 -10.69
C ILE A 90 22.18 0.32 -11.32
N ALA A 91 22.25 0.40 -12.65
CA ALA A 91 23.48 0.29 -13.42
C ALA A 91 24.09 1.66 -13.75
N GLN A 92 25.43 1.74 -13.86
CA GLN A 92 26.15 3.00 -14.09
C GLN A 92 25.91 3.62 -15.48
N ASP A 93 25.64 2.77 -16.47
CA ASP A 93 25.32 3.12 -17.85
C ASP A 93 23.83 3.48 -18.04
N SER A 94 23.02 3.36 -16.99
CA SER A 94 21.61 3.71 -17.03
C SER A 94 21.41 5.24 -17.06
N PRO A 95 20.47 5.77 -17.86
CA PRO A 95 20.04 7.18 -17.78
C PRO A 95 19.53 7.58 -16.38
N TRP A 96 19.15 6.61 -15.55
CA TRP A 96 18.69 6.82 -14.18
C TRP A 96 19.83 6.89 -13.14
N TRP A 97 21.07 6.60 -13.54
CA TRP A 97 22.24 6.63 -12.65
C TRP A 97 22.42 7.95 -11.88
N PRO A 98 22.19 9.14 -12.49
CA PRO A 98 22.23 10.40 -11.75
C PRO A 98 21.23 10.47 -10.59
N MET A 99 20.09 9.77 -10.69
CA MET A 99 19.03 9.74 -9.65
C MET A 99 19.10 8.52 -8.72
N ARG A 100 20.17 7.72 -8.76
CA ARG A 100 20.31 6.48 -7.96
C ARG A 100 20.06 6.66 -6.45
N GLU A 101 20.48 7.78 -5.87
CA GLU A 101 20.24 8.06 -4.46
C GLU A 101 18.75 8.29 -4.16
N GLY A 102 18.01 8.86 -5.11
CA GLY A 102 16.56 8.97 -5.05
C GLY A 102 15.87 7.61 -5.08
N ILE A 103 16.35 6.70 -5.94
CA ILE A 103 15.86 5.32 -6.03
C ILE A 103 16.11 4.57 -4.71
N ARG A 104 17.34 4.65 -4.19
CA ARG A 104 17.72 4.09 -2.88
C ARG A 104 16.89 4.67 -1.73
N ALA A 105 16.73 5.99 -1.70
CA ALA A 105 15.91 6.67 -0.70
C ALA A 105 14.46 6.20 -0.75
N ARG A 106 13.91 5.95 -1.95
CA ARG A 106 12.57 5.37 -2.07
C ARG A 106 12.51 3.93 -1.57
N ALA A 107 13.49 3.09 -1.89
CA ALA A 107 13.54 1.72 -1.41
C ALA A 107 13.60 1.65 0.13
N ARG A 108 14.31 2.59 0.75
CA ARG A 108 14.42 2.73 2.22
C ARG A 108 13.27 3.48 2.87
N ALA A 109 12.31 4.03 2.11
CA ALA A 109 11.24 4.87 2.68
C ALA A 109 10.39 4.16 3.74
N SER A 110 10.27 2.83 3.68
CA SER A 110 9.56 2.02 4.66
C SER A 110 10.40 1.67 5.91
N GLN A 111 11.67 2.08 5.97
CA GLN A 111 12.57 1.89 7.11
C GLN A 111 12.62 3.11 8.03
N ASP A 112 11.93 4.21 7.70
CA ASP A 112 11.81 5.35 8.59
C ASP A 112 10.79 5.04 9.70
N LYS A 113 11.32 4.72 10.89
CA LYS A 113 10.56 4.39 12.11
C LYS A 113 9.44 3.38 11.85
N PRO A 114 9.77 2.18 11.34
CA PRO A 114 8.77 1.19 10.98
C PRO A 114 8.05 0.69 12.23
N THR A 115 6.76 0.42 12.08
CA THR A 115 5.97 -0.20 13.14
C THR A 115 6.19 -1.73 13.13
N PRO A 116 6.35 -2.39 14.29
CA PRO A 116 6.52 -3.85 14.34
C PRO A 116 5.38 -4.59 13.64
N VAL A 117 5.71 -5.64 12.88
CA VAL A 117 4.71 -6.46 12.17
C VAL A 117 3.71 -7.11 13.13
N ALA A 118 4.15 -7.50 14.33
CA ALA A 118 3.29 -8.07 15.37
C ALA A 118 2.17 -7.09 15.78
N ALA A 119 2.49 -5.80 15.88
CA ALA A 119 1.50 -4.78 16.22
C ALA A 119 0.46 -4.57 15.11
N LEU A 120 0.88 -4.66 13.83
CA LEU A 120 -0.06 -4.66 12.71
C LEU A 120 -0.96 -5.90 12.74
N ALA A 121 -0.38 -7.09 12.95
CA ALA A 121 -1.13 -8.34 13.01
C ALA A 121 -2.19 -8.32 14.12
N GLU A 122 -1.81 -7.82 15.31
CA GLU A 122 -2.72 -7.64 16.44
C GLU A 122 -3.84 -6.65 16.11
N ALA A 123 -3.52 -5.52 15.46
CA ALA A 123 -4.52 -4.54 15.06
C ALA A 123 -5.52 -5.10 14.04
N VAL A 124 -5.04 -5.88 13.06
CA VAL A 124 -5.90 -6.57 12.08
C VAL A 124 -6.79 -7.59 12.80
N PHE A 125 -6.21 -8.44 13.65
CA PHE A 125 -6.98 -9.43 14.42
C PHE A 125 -8.07 -8.76 15.28
N LYS A 126 -7.73 -7.69 16.01
CA LYS A 126 -8.72 -6.91 16.77
C LYS A 126 -9.82 -6.34 15.88
N ALA A 127 -9.51 -5.92 14.66
CA ALA A 127 -10.52 -5.43 13.72
C ALA A 127 -11.45 -6.53 13.23
N THR A 128 -10.96 -7.76 13.02
CA THR A 128 -11.78 -8.90 12.58
C THR A 128 -12.72 -9.41 13.67
N GLN A 129 -12.40 -9.21 14.95
CA GLN A 129 -13.23 -9.62 16.09
C GLN A 129 -14.42 -8.68 16.37
N LYS A 130 -14.52 -7.52 15.71
CA LYS A 130 -15.63 -6.60 15.92
C LYS A 130 -16.92 -7.15 15.30
N THR A 131 -18.05 -6.95 15.99
CA THR A 131 -19.39 -7.25 15.44
C THR A 131 -19.62 -6.56 14.10
N ARG A 132 -19.12 -5.32 13.96
CA ARG A 132 -19.07 -4.56 12.71
C ARG A 132 -17.62 -4.15 12.44
N PRO A 133 -16.85 -4.97 11.69
CA PRO A 133 -15.50 -4.61 11.27
C PRO A 133 -15.53 -3.32 10.45
N PRO A 134 -14.51 -2.44 10.58
CA PRO A 134 -14.43 -1.25 9.76
C PRO A 134 -14.23 -1.61 8.28
N ALA A 135 -14.65 -0.74 7.38
CA ALA A 135 -14.36 -0.89 5.95
C ALA A 135 -12.87 -0.68 5.63
N LEU A 136 -12.18 0.16 6.41
CA LEU A 136 -10.78 0.54 6.24
C LEU A 136 -10.05 0.61 7.58
N LEU A 137 -8.88 -0.02 7.66
CA LEU A 137 -7.93 0.07 8.76
C LEU A 137 -6.60 0.64 8.25
N ARG A 138 -6.26 1.87 8.66
CA ARG A 138 -4.93 2.45 8.48
C ARG A 138 -4.10 2.23 9.73
N TYR A 139 -2.95 1.57 9.59
CA TYR A 139 -2.08 1.25 10.72
C TYR A 139 -0.59 1.36 10.36
N GLY A 140 0.23 1.73 11.33
CA GLY A 140 1.67 1.92 11.18
C GLY A 140 2.09 3.35 10.85
N ASN A 141 3.39 3.61 10.88
CA ASN A 141 3.93 4.97 10.73
C ASN A 141 3.56 5.58 9.38
N GLY A 142 3.10 6.84 9.38
CA GLY A 142 2.63 7.55 8.19
C GLY A 142 1.29 7.08 7.62
N SER A 143 0.67 6.03 8.17
CA SER A 143 -0.53 5.39 7.58
C SER A 143 -1.76 6.31 7.47
N ARG A 144 -1.85 7.33 8.33
CA ARG A 144 -2.95 8.32 8.32
C ARG A 144 -2.49 9.67 7.77
N ALA A 145 -1.29 10.11 8.15
CA ALA A 145 -0.76 11.41 7.77
C ALA A 145 -0.47 11.53 6.25
N LEU A 146 0.08 10.49 5.62
CA LEU A 146 0.41 10.52 4.19
C LEU A 146 -0.84 10.58 3.31
N PRO A 147 -1.87 9.73 3.50
CA PRO A 147 -3.15 9.88 2.79
C PRO A 147 -3.80 11.25 3.01
N LEU A 148 -3.75 11.79 4.24
CA LEU A 148 -4.32 13.09 4.54
C LEU A 148 -3.58 14.21 3.79
N LEU A 149 -2.25 14.16 3.75
CA LEU A 149 -1.43 15.10 2.99
C LEU A 149 -1.78 15.05 1.50
N ALA A 150 -1.95 13.86 0.93
CA ALA A 150 -2.34 13.69 -0.47
C ALA A 150 -3.74 14.24 -0.78
N ALA A 151 -4.66 14.17 0.19
CA ALA A 151 -6.01 14.71 0.04
C ALA A 151 -6.07 16.24 0.16
N LEU A 152 -5.17 16.86 0.95
CA LEU A 152 -5.20 18.29 1.24
C LEU A 152 -4.32 19.13 0.32
N LEU A 153 -3.21 18.58 -0.20
CA LEU A 153 -2.29 19.35 -1.03
C LEU A 153 -2.70 19.35 -2.51
N PRO A 154 -2.56 20.49 -3.22
CA PRO A 154 -2.68 20.52 -4.67
C PRO A 154 -1.71 19.53 -5.33
N GLY A 155 -2.19 18.75 -6.31
CA GLY A 155 -1.41 17.68 -6.93
C GLY A 155 -0.07 18.14 -7.51
N CYS A 156 -0.04 19.32 -8.14
CA CYS A 156 1.20 19.91 -8.68
C CYS A 156 2.24 20.21 -7.58
N LEU A 157 1.79 20.70 -6.42
CA LEU A 157 2.67 20.99 -5.30
C LEU A 157 3.20 19.70 -4.67
N LEU A 158 2.33 18.72 -4.46
CA LEU A 158 2.71 17.41 -3.95
C LEU A 158 3.75 16.74 -4.86
N GLN A 159 3.54 16.76 -6.18
CA GLN A 159 4.48 16.22 -7.16
C GLN A 159 5.82 16.95 -7.10
N LYS A 160 5.85 18.29 -7.07
CA LYS A 160 7.10 19.07 -6.94
C LYS A 160 7.87 18.72 -5.67
N VAL A 161 7.18 18.57 -4.53
CA VAL A 161 7.80 18.18 -3.25
C VAL A 161 8.39 16.78 -3.34
N LEU A 162 7.66 15.82 -3.92
CA LEU A 162 8.12 14.44 -4.07
C LEU A 162 9.28 14.33 -5.07
N MET A 163 9.21 15.04 -6.20
CA MET A 163 10.30 15.11 -7.17
C MET A 163 11.58 15.67 -6.52
N LYS A 164 11.46 16.75 -5.74
CA LYS A 164 12.59 17.29 -4.97
C LYS A 164 13.13 16.28 -3.97
N ARG A 165 12.25 15.66 -3.17
CA ARG A 165 12.62 14.67 -2.14
C ARG A 165 13.38 13.48 -2.69
N PHE A 166 13.03 13.05 -3.90
CA PHE A 166 13.63 11.88 -4.54
C PHE A 166 14.61 12.24 -5.67
N GLY A 167 15.09 13.49 -5.73
CA GLY A 167 16.17 13.87 -6.64
C GLY A 167 15.81 13.91 -8.13
N LEU A 168 14.54 14.09 -8.48
CA LEU A 168 14.09 14.23 -9.88
C LEU A 168 14.16 15.69 -10.41
N ASN A 169 14.63 16.63 -9.59
CA ASN A 169 14.76 18.04 -9.98
C ASN A 169 16.13 18.35 -10.64
N THR A 170 16.76 17.39 -11.30
CA THR A 170 18.02 17.58 -12.03
C THR A 170 17.76 18.35 -13.33
N GLY A 171 17.52 19.64 -13.18
CA GLY A 171 17.50 20.64 -14.23
C GLY A 171 18.17 21.90 -13.67
N ASN A 172 19.49 21.90 -13.71
CA ASN A 172 20.34 23.09 -13.81
C ASN A 172 21.32 22.79 -14.95
#